data_AF-A0AAX0U198-F1
#
_entry.id   AF-A0AAX0U198-F1
#
_cell.length_a   1.000
_cell.length_b   1.000
_cell.length_c   1.000
_cell.angle_alpha   90.00
_cell.angle_beta   90.00
_cell.angle_gamma   90.00
#
_symmetry.space_group_name_H-M   'P 1'
#
loop_
_entity.id
_entity.type
_entity.pdbx_description
1 polymer ?
#
loop_
_entity_poly.entity_id
_entity_poly.type
_entity_poly.pdbx_seq_one_letter_code
_entity_poly.pdbx_strand_id
1 'polypeptide(L)'
;MHRVPPPPSLAARALDLASLQLADSSLTLCSGKELRFVFVVSPGPYARRYRCLLRLKAGRKVPDLLVLEPDVSALANGKRPPHTYLHDGPGTKLCLWWPKAREWSTGMKLSETYIPWAVEWLGYFEEWLATGKWTGGGEHPPSAPRRRYGIGRSAA
;
A
#
# COMPACT_ATOMS: atom_id res chain seq x y z
N MET A 1 -7.44 -8.88 33.70
CA MET A 1 -7.61 -8.04 32.49
C MET A 1 -6.25 -7.85 31.84
N HIS A 2 -5.95 -8.52 30.73
CA HIS A 2 -4.69 -8.29 30.01
C HIS A 2 -4.75 -6.91 29.33
N ARG A 3 -3.86 -5.98 29.72
CA ARG A 3 -3.68 -4.72 29.00
C ARG A 3 -3.07 -5.05 27.63
N VAL A 4 -3.78 -4.68 26.56
CA VAL A 4 -3.22 -4.71 25.22
C VAL A 4 -2.04 -3.72 25.18
N PRO A 5 -0.84 -4.14 24.77
CA PRO A 5 0.31 -3.24 24.72
C PRO A 5 0.04 -2.09 23.74
N PRO A 6 0.59 -0.89 24.01
CA PRO A 6 0.43 0.22 23.08
C PRO A 6 1.06 -0.11 21.72
N PRO A 7 0.56 0.48 20.62
CA PRO A 7 1.18 0.34 19.32
C PRO A 7 2.68 0.72 19.34
N PRO A 8 3.54 0.02 18.58
CA PRO A 8 4.95 0.37 18.50
C PRO A 8 5.17 1.80 17.98
N SER A 9 6.18 2.49 18.52
CA SER A 9 6.59 3.81 18.07
C SER A 9 7.14 3.79 16.63
N LEU A 10 7.23 4.94 15.96
CA LEU A 10 7.86 5.01 14.63
C LEU A 10 9.30 4.48 14.63
N ALA A 11 10.06 4.69 15.71
CA ALA A 11 11.41 4.15 15.86
C ALA A 11 11.40 2.62 15.98
N ALA A 12 10.48 2.04 16.78
CA ALA A 12 10.34 0.58 16.86
C ALA A 12 9.89 -0.03 15.52
N ARG A 13 8.99 0.64 14.79
CA ARG A 13 8.61 0.27 13.42
C ARG A 13 9.78 0.35 12.45
N ALA A 14 10.66 1.34 12.62
CA ALA A 14 11.85 1.45 11.80
C ALA A 14 12.82 0.28 12.01
N LEU A 15 13.03 -0.13 13.27
CA LEU A 15 13.84 -1.31 13.59
C LEU A 15 13.27 -2.60 13.02
N ASP A 16 11.94 -2.79 13.12
CA ASP A 16 11.21 -3.91 12.50
C ASP A 16 11.41 -3.98 10.98
N LEU A 17 11.36 -2.84 10.30
CA LEU A 17 11.58 -2.80 8.85
C LEU A 17 13.05 -2.98 8.47
N ALA A 18 13.97 -2.41 9.25
CA ALA A 18 15.41 -2.53 9.02
C ALA A 18 15.90 -3.99 9.17
N SER A 19 15.24 -4.81 10.00
CA SER A 19 15.63 -6.22 10.17
C SER A 19 15.39 -7.07 8.92
N LEU A 20 14.61 -6.61 7.95
CA LEU A 20 14.41 -7.30 6.68
C LEU A 20 15.67 -7.29 5.80
N GLN A 21 16.58 -6.34 6.01
CA GLN A 21 17.84 -6.21 5.26
C GLN A 21 17.65 -6.25 3.73
N LEU A 22 16.56 -5.65 3.23
CA LEU A 22 16.28 -5.63 1.79
C LEU A 22 17.33 -4.80 1.06
N ALA A 23 17.88 -5.38 -0.01
CA ALA A 23 18.74 -4.65 -0.95
C ALA A 23 17.98 -3.46 -1.56
N ASP A 24 18.70 -2.39 -1.89
CA ASP A 24 18.15 -1.17 -2.50
C ASP A 24 16.98 -0.55 -1.70
N SER A 25 17.02 -0.69 -0.37
CA SER A 25 16.05 -0.07 0.54
C SER A 25 16.64 1.15 1.25
N SER A 26 15.77 2.11 1.57
CA SER A 26 16.12 3.29 2.36
C SER A 26 15.03 3.57 3.39
N LEU A 27 15.46 3.94 4.59
CA LEU A 27 14.60 4.25 5.70
C LEU A 27 14.86 5.67 6.18
N THR A 28 13.81 6.48 6.29
CA THR A 28 13.89 7.86 6.73
C THR A 28 12.86 8.16 7.80
N LEU A 29 13.32 8.67 8.94
CA LEU A 29 12.48 9.24 10.00
C LEU A 29 12.48 10.77 9.88
N CYS A 30 11.35 11.35 9.51
CA CYS A 30 11.22 12.81 9.36
C CYS A 30 10.72 13.43 10.67
N SER A 31 11.66 13.96 11.47
CA SER A 31 11.37 14.73 12.70
C SER A 31 10.42 14.02 13.68
N GLY A 32 10.44 12.68 13.72
CA GLY A 32 9.56 11.87 14.56
C GLY A 32 8.06 11.91 14.18
N LYS A 33 7.70 12.61 13.10
CA LYS A 33 6.31 12.76 12.64
C LYS A 33 5.96 11.81 11.50
N GLU A 34 6.96 11.30 10.80
CA GLU A 34 6.74 10.40 9.67
C GLU A 34 7.89 9.40 9.55
N LEU A 35 7.55 8.16 9.23
CA LEU A 35 8.48 7.12 8.80
C LEU A 35 8.19 6.82 7.33
N ARG A 36 9.23 6.90 6.50
CA ARG A 36 9.21 6.49 5.10
C ARG A 36 10.19 5.35 4.92
N PHE A 37 9.70 4.22 4.43
CA PHE A 37 10.51 3.09 4.05
C PHE A 37 10.32 2.83 2.56
N VAL A 38 11.33 3.15 1.77
CA VAL A 38 11.37 2.86 0.34
C VAL A 38 12.13 1.56 0.16
N PHE A 39 11.59 0.64 -0.62
CA PHE A 39 12.20 -0.66 -0.84
C PHE A 39 11.88 -1.18 -2.24
N VAL A 40 12.72 -2.09 -2.74
CA VAL A 40 12.51 -2.74 -4.03
C VAL A 40 12.23 -4.23 -3.81
N VAL A 41 11.16 -4.74 -4.40
CA VAL A 41 10.76 -6.15 -4.34
C VAL A 41 10.43 -6.68 -5.73
N SER A 42 10.49 -8.00 -5.89
CA SER A 42 9.91 -8.70 -7.03
C SER A 42 9.04 -9.85 -6.50
N PRO A 43 7.82 -10.06 -7.02
CA PRO A 43 6.96 -11.16 -6.58
C PRO A 43 7.44 -12.53 -7.06
N GLY A 44 8.42 -12.59 -7.96
CA GLY A 44 9.04 -13.82 -8.41
C GLY A 44 10.36 -13.57 -9.16
N PRO A 45 11.16 -14.61 -9.41
CA PRO A 45 12.48 -14.47 -10.05
C PRO A 45 12.42 -13.89 -11.46
N TYR A 46 11.29 -14.08 -12.16
CA TYR A 46 11.08 -13.59 -13.53
C TYR A 46 10.09 -12.42 -13.61
N ALA A 47 9.55 -12.01 -12.47
CA ALA A 47 8.62 -10.89 -12.42
C ALA A 47 9.35 -9.55 -12.41
N ARG A 48 8.62 -8.48 -12.70
CA ARG A 48 9.17 -7.12 -12.66
C ARG A 48 9.59 -6.76 -11.24
N ARG A 49 10.63 -5.92 -11.15
CA ARG A 49 10.99 -5.26 -9.89
C ARG A 49 10.10 -4.04 -9.69
N TYR A 50 9.62 -3.89 -8.47
CA TYR A 50 8.74 -2.80 -8.05
C TYR A 50 9.40 -2.01 -6.93
N ARG A 51 9.52 -0.69 -7.11
CA ARG A 51 9.93 0.25 -6.08
C ARG A 51 8.70 0.70 -5.32
N CYS A 52 8.65 0.40 -4.03
CA CYS A 52 7.53 0.65 -3.15
C CYS A 52 7.89 1.66 -2.07
N LEU A 53 6.88 2.34 -1.52
CA LEU A 53 6.98 3.20 -0.34
C LEU A 53 5.95 2.77 0.69
N LEU A 54 6.42 2.34 1.86
CA LEU A 54 5.63 2.21 3.07
C LEU A 54 5.77 3.49 3.89
N ARG A 55 4.65 4.19 4.10
CA ARG A 55 4.60 5.50 4.77
C ARG A 55 3.72 5.44 6.01
N LEU A 56 4.28 5.86 7.14
CA LEU A 56 3.57 5.98 8.41
C LEU A 56 3.64 7.40 8.91
N LYS A 57 2.50 7.99 9.28
CA LYS A 57 2.41 9.33 9.86
C LYS A 57 2.01 9.24 11.32
N ALA A 58 2.68 9.97 12.19
CA ALA A 58 2.29 10.12 13.59
C ALA A 58 0.83 10.58 13.68
N GLY A 59 0.07 9.97 14.59
CA GLY A 59 -1.37 10.23 14.75
C GLY A 59 -2.28 9.49 13.74
N ARG A 60 -1.75 8.88 12.68
CA ARG A 60 -2.53 7.96 11.82
C ARG A 60 -2.28 6.51 12.24
N LYS A 61 -3.36 5.74 12.37
CA LYS A 61 -3.30 4.34 12.77
C LYS A 61 -2.87 3.40 11.64
N VAL A 62 -3.21 3.74 10.41
CA VAL A 62 -3.06 2.86 9.24
C VAL A 62 -1.93 3.39 8.35
N PRO A 63 -0.90 2.57 8.06
CA PRO A 63 0.12 2.88 7.05
C PRO A 63 -0.45 3.01 5.63
N ASP A 64 0.21 3.82 4.80
CA ASP A 64 0.01 3.80 3.36
C ASP A 64 1.10 2.95 2.72
N LEU A 65 0.73 2.05 1.80
CA LEU A 65 1.68 1.38 0.91
C LEU A 65 1.43 1.82 -0.52
N LEU A 66 2.47 2.33 -1.17
CA LEU A 66 2.44 2.81 -2.54
C LEU A 66 3.43 2.05 -3.41
N VAL A 67 3.04 1.70 -4.63
CA VAL A 67 3.96 1.29 -5.70
C VAL A 67 4.33 2.56 -6.48
N LEU A 68 5.60 2.94 -6.42
CA LEU A 68 6.13 4.14 -7.06
C LEU A 68 6.54 3.87 -8.51
N GLU A 69 7.23 2.75 -8.73
CA GLU A 69 7.71 2.34 -10.06
C GLU A 69 7.65 0.81 -10.21
N PRO A 70 7.42 0.29 -11.43
CA PRO A 70 6.81 1.01 -12.56
C PRO A 70 5.40 1.54 -12.21
N ASP A 71 4.89 2.48 -12.99
CA ASP A 71 3.53 2.99 -12.79
C ASP A 71 2.50 1.89 -13.07
N VAL A 72 1.84 1.41 -12.01
CA VAL A 72 0.84 0.35 -12.05
C VAL A 72 -0.36 0.70 -12.94
N SER A 73 -0.78 1.96 -12.96
CA SER A 73 -1.91 2.41 -13.79
C SER A 73 -1.54 2.45 -15.26
N ALA A 74 -0.30 2.84 -15.57
CA ALA A 74 0.23 2.77 -16.93
C ALA A 74 0.34 1.32 -17.41
N LEU A 75 0.86 0.41 -16.58
CA LEU A 75 0.94 -1.02 -16.89
C LEU A 75 -0.43 -1.66 -17.15
N ALA A 76 -1.46 -1.20 -16.46
CA ALA A 76 -2.82 -1.70 -16.63
C ALA A 76 -3.49 -1.29 -17.96
N ASN A 77 -2.80 -0.49 -18.80
CA ASN A 77 -3.22 -0.14 -20.16
C ASN A 77 -4.68 0.34 -20.26
N GLY A 78 -5.04 1.32 -19.44
CA GLY A 78 -6.37 1.93 -19.41
C GLY A 78 -7.42 1.17 -18.59
N LYS A 79 -7.10 -0.03 -18.09
CA LYS A 79 -7.93 -0.74 -17.11
C LYS A 79 -7.61 -0.24 -15.69
N ARG A 80 -8.59 -0.22 -14.80
CA ARG A 80 -8.36 0.12 -13.39
C ARG A 80 -7.77 -1.11 -12.67
N PRO A 81 -6.58 -1.01 -12.04
CA PRO A 81 -6.03 -2.10 -11.26
C PRO A 81 -6.95 -2.48 -10.09
N PRO A 82 -7.21 -3.77 -9.85
CA PRO A 82 -8.01 -4.24 -8.71
C PRO A 82 -7.38 -3.82 -7.38
N HIS A 83 -8.20 -3.68 -6.33
CA HIS A 83 -7.70 -3.45 -4.96
C HIS A 83 -6.71 -2.28 -4.82
N THR A 84 -7.06 -1.14 -5.41
CA THR A 84 -6.30 0.12 -5.29
C THR A 84 -7.19 1.25 -4.78
N TYR A 85 -6.61 2.12 -3.94
CA TYR A 85 -7.26 3.34 -3.48
C TYR A 85 -6.93 4.51 -4.41
N LEU A 86 -7.89 5.43 -4.56
CA LEU A 86 -7.60 6.73 -5.18
C LEU A 86 -6.50 7.44 -4.38
N HIS A 87 -5.51 7.96 -5.10
CA HIS A 87 -4.40 8.69 -4.52
C HIS A 87 -3.99 9.82 -5.47
N ASP A 88 -4.02 11.06 -4.97
CA ASP A 88 -3.70 12.26 -5.77
C ASP A 88 -2.18 12.57 -5.79
N GLY A 89 -1.35 11.68 -5.23
CA GLY A 89 0.11 11.82 -5.20
C GLY A 89 0.81 10.78 -6.08
N PRO A 90 2.16 10.77 -6.09
CA PRO A 90 2.91 9.82 -6.89
C PRO A 90 2.68 8.38 -6.42
N GLY A 91 2.60 7.48 -7.40
CA GLY A 91 2.45 6.04 -7.19
C GLY A 91 1.02 5.59 -6.93
N THR A 92 0.82 4.29 -6.99
CA THR A 92 -0.48 3.64 -6.79
C THR A 92 -0.59 3.11 -5.36
N LYS A 93 -1.62 3.57 -4.63
CA LYS A 93 -1.86 3.14 -3.25
C LYS A 93 -2.60 1.80 -3.21
N LEU A 94 -1.98 0.79 -2.61
CA LEU A 94 -2.52 -0.56 -2.54
C LEU A 94 -3.58 -0.71 -1.43
N CYS A 95 -4.54 -1.60 -1.67
CA CYS A 95 -5.47 -2.11 -0.66
C CYS A 95 -5.06 -3.53 -0.28
N LEU A 96 -4.38 -3.67 0.84
CA LEU A 96 -3.77 -4.95 1.25
C LEU A 96 -4.64 -5.79 2.21
N TRP A 97 -5.57 -5.16 2.92
CA TRP A 97 -6.40 -5.84 3.93
C TRP A 97 -7.72 -5.09 4.10
N TRP A 98 -8.72 -5.79 4.61
CA TRP A 98 -10.05 -5.23 4.83
C TRP A 98 -10.32 -4.97 6.32
N PRO A 99 -10.63 -3.73 6.75
CA PRO A 99 -10.83 -3.44 8.15
C PRO A 99 -11.94 -4.23 8.85
N LYS A 100 -12.97 -4.66 8.12
CA LYS A 100 -14.06 -5.45 8.70
C LYS A 100 -13.65 -6.91 8.96
N ALA A 101 -12.70 -7.43 8.19
CA ALA A 101 -12.17 -8.78 8.35
C ALA A 101 -11.20 -8.92 9.55
N ARG A 102 -10.79 -7.80 10.17
CA ARG A 102 -9.87 -7.75 11.33
C ARG A 102 -8.53 -8.45 11.08
N GLU A 103 -8.09 -8.51 9.83
CA GLU A 103 -6.84 -9.16 9.39
C GLU A 103 -5.59 -8.46 9.91
N TRP A 104 -5.69 -7.16 10.25
CA TRP A 104 -4.58 -6.36 10.71
C TRP A 104 -4.93 -5.53 11.94
N SER A 105 -3.95 -5.37 12.84
CA SER A 105 -4.03 -4.46 13.97
C SER A 105 -2.74 -3.66 14.13
N THR A 106 -2.83 -2.51 14.80
CA THR A 106 -1.70 -1.57 15.00
C THR A 106 -0.55 -2.13 15.83
N GLY A 107 -0.68 -3.33 16.41
CA GLY A 107 0.38 -4.03 17.14
C GLY A 107 1.21 -4.98 16.27
N MET A 108 0.68 -5.43 15.12
CA MET A 108 1.36 -6.41 14.27
C MET A 108 2.58 -5.82 13.57
N LYS A 109 3.63 -6.62 13.39
CA LYS A 109 4.83 -6.21 12.66
C LYS A 109 4.53 -5.93 11.19
N LEU A 110 5.17 -4.92 10.63
CA LEU A 110 4.97 -4.52 9.23
C LEU A 110 5.77 -5.44 8.31
N SER A 111 6.92 -5.92 8.78
CA SER A 111 7.75 -6.94 8.13
C SER A 111 7.01 -8.25 7.88
N GLU A 112 6.07 -8.62 8.75
CA GLU A 112 5.26 -9.84 8.66
C GLU A 112 3.86 -9.62 8.04
N THR A 113 3.51 -8.37 7.69
CA THR A 113 2.18 -8.02 7.14
C THR A 113 2.28 -7.21 5.86
N TYR A 114 2.48 -5.90 5.97
CA TYR A 114 2.47 -4.98 4.84
C TYR A 114 3.48 -5.34 3.75
N ILE A 115 4.68 -5.77 4.12
CA ILE A 115 5.71 -6.14 3.14
C ILE A 115 5.34 -7.41 2.39
N PRO A 116 5.07 -8.57 3.03
CA PRO A 116 4.67 -9.78 2.31
C PRO A 116 3.34 -9.61 1.56
N TRP A 117 2.35 -8.91 2.11
CA TRP A 117 1.10 -8.63 1.41
C TRP A 117 1.28 -7.73 0.18
N ALA A 118 2.26 -6.82 0.19
CA ALA A 118 2.64 -6.07 -1.01
C ALA A 118 3.12 -7.01 -2.11
N VAL A 119 4.02 -7.93 -1.76
CA VAL A 119 4.61 -8.90 -2.68
C VAL A 119 3.54 -9.82 -3.24
N GLU A 120 2.63 -10.30 -2.41
CA GLU A 120 1.48 -11.11 -2.83
C GLU A 120 0.56 -10.35 -3.79
N TRP A 121 0.18 -9.11 -3.45
CA TRP A 121 -0.62 -8.26 -4.33
C TRP A 121 0.06 -8.04 -5.69
N LEU A 122 1.38 -7.83 -5.71
CA LEU A 122 2.16 -7.68 -6.94
C LEU A 122 2.19 -8.97 -7.77
N GLY A 123 2.22 -10.14 -7.13
CA GLY A 123 2.10 -11.43 -7.82
C GLY A 123 0.75 -11.58 -8.52
N TYR A 124 -0.33 -11.28 -7.83
CA TYR A 124 -1.67 -11.29 -8.41
C TYR A 124 -1.85 -10.22 -9.50
N PHE A 125 -1.19 -9.07 -9.35
CA PHE A 125 -1.18 -8.05 -10.39
C PHE A 125 -0.47 -8.52 -11.65
N GLU A 126 0.67 -9.18 -11.54
CA GLU A 126 1.38 -9.79 -12.68
C GLU A 126 0.53 -10.84 -13.39
N GLU A 127 -0.13 -11.73 -12.65
CA GLU A 127 -1.08 -12.70 -13.22
C GLU A 127 -2.27 -12.00 -13.89
N TRP A 128 -2.81 -10.95 -13.27
CA TRP A 128 -3.90 -10.16 -13.82
C TRP A 128 -3.51 -9.41 -15.10
N LEU A 129 -2.28 -8.90 -15.21
CA LEU A 129 -1.78 -8.31 -16.44
C LEU A 129 -1.76 -9.33 -17.59
N ALA A 130 -1.40 -10.59 -17.28
CA ALA A 130 -1.33 -11.66 -18.27
C ALA A 130 -2.72 -12.21 -18.67
N THR A 131 -3.63 -12.34 -17.71
CA THR A 131 -4.90 -13.07 -17.89
C THR A 131 -6.13 -12.17 -17.98
N GLY A 132 -6.03 -10.94 -17.48
CA GLY A 132 -7.16 -10.04 -17.26
C GLY A 132 -8.08 -10.44 -16.10
N LYS A 133 -7.81 -11.55 -15.40
CA LYS A 133 -8.64 -12.07 -14.31
C LYS A 133 -7.95 -11.88 -12.96
N TRP A 134 -8.65 -11.28 -12.00
CA TRP A 134 -8.10 -11.09 -10.65
C TRP A 134 -8.32 -12.36 -9.83
N THR A 135 -7.22 -12.92 -9.33
CA THR A 135 -7.18 -14.16 -8.53
C THR A 135 -6.79 -13.90 -7.07
N GLY A 136 -6.41 -12.67 -6.72
CA GLY A 136 -5.98 -12.30 -5.37
C GLY A 136 -7.07 -12.16 -4.32
N GLY A 137 -8.33 -12.42 -4.68
CA GLY A 137 -9.46 -12.32 -3.77
C GLY A 137 -9.56 -10.94 -3.10
N GLY A 138 -9.92 -10.94 -1.81
CA GLY A 138 -10.02 -9.75 -0.97
C GLY A 138 -11.33 -8.97 -1.11
N GLU A 139 -11.68 -8.21 -0.08
CA GLU A 139 -12.78 -7.24 -0.12
C GLU A 139 -12.24 -5.82 -0.28
N HIS A 140 -12.89 -5.02 -1.12
CA HIS A 140 -12.57 -3.60 -1.31
C HIS A 140 -13.84 -2.76 -1.09
N PRO A 141 -13.76 -1.61 -0.40
CA PRO A 141 -14.93 -0.76 -0.23
C PRO A 141 -15.46 -0.32 -1.59
N PRO A 142 -16.78 -0.22 -1.79
CA PRO A 142 -17.32 0.31 -3.04
C PRO A 142 -16.76 1.70 -3.29
N SER A 143 -16.35 1.99 -4.54
CA SER A 143 -15.87 3.32 -4.90
C SER A 143 -16.99 4.33 -4.70
N ALA A 144 -16.82 5.27 -3.77
CA ALA A 144 -17.77 6.36 -3.61
C ALA A 144 -17.93 7.10 -4.94
N PRO A 145 -19.16 7.40 -5.39
CA PRO A 145 -19.35 8.14 -6.64
C PRO A 145 -18.65 9.49 -6.52
N ARG A 146 -17.89 9.86 -7.56
CA ARG A 146 -17.29 11.21 -7.66
C ARG A 146 -18.45 12.20 -7.54
N ARG A 147 -18.52 12.98 -6.46
CA ARG A 147 -19.41 14.15 -6.39
C ARG A 147 -18.99 15.06 -7.54
N ARG A 148 -19.76 15.06 -8.63
CA ARG A 148 -19.66 16.08 -9.67
C ARG A 148 -20.03 17.40 -8.98
N TYR A 149 -19.04 18.20 -8.62
CA TYR A 149 -19.30 19.60 -8.30
C TYR A 149 -19.85 20.20 -9.59
N GLY A 150 -21.13 20.57 -9.58
CA GLY A 150 -21.82 21.11 -10.73
C GLY A 150 -21.08 22.33 -11.25
N ILE A 151 -20.62 22.26 -12.49
CA ILE A 151 -20.35 23.45 -13.30
C ILE A 151 -21.71 24.14 -13.41
N GLY A 152 -21.88 25.24 -12.67
CA GLY A 152 -23.02 26.11 -12.80
C GLY A 152 -23.14 26.53 -14.26
N ARG A 153 -24.29 26.24 -14.87
CA ARG A 153 -24.66 26.78 -16.17
C ARG A 153 -24.68 28.30 -16.04
N SER A 154 -23.81 28.97 -16.78
CA SER A 154 -24.04 30.35 -17.16
C SER A 154 -25.30 30.38 -18.02
N ALA A 155 -26.29 31.17 -17.60
CA ALA A 155 -27.50 31.41 -18.37
C ALA A 155 -27.84 32.89 -18.29
N ALA A 156 -27.91 33.47 -19.50
CA ALA A 156 -28.49 34.75 -19.92
C ALA A 156 -27.95 36.03 -19.30
#